data_AF-A0A843HKF6-F1
#
_entry.id   AF-A0A843HKF6-F1
#
_cell.length_a   1.000
_cell.length_b   1.000
_cell.length_c   1.000
_cell.angle_alpha   90.00
_cell.angle_beta   90.00
_cell.angle_gamma   90.00
#
_symmetry.space_group_name_H-M   'P 1'
#
loop_
_entity.id
_entity.type
_entity.pdbx_description
1 polymer ?
#
loop_
_entity_poly.entity_id
_entity_poly.type
_entity_poly.pdbx_seq_one_letter_code
_entity_poly.pdbx_strand_id
1 'polypeptide(L)'
;MDIAFGVTTSEKRQLDKSVSYAVSVSGTLRNETNVVNPTILVQANISTLAGCNYMSIPAFHRVYFITDVRAITDKLCEVSGHCDVLSTYKDGIRTNTAIVGRSATQGNWNLLMNDTQIKLNNKKQIIVKKGFNSFPKNQFSMILITTG
;
A
#
# COMPACT_ATOMS: atom_id res chain seq x y z
N MET A 1 18.43 22.90 8.39
CA MET A 1 18.10 21.46 8.54
C MET A 1 18.09 20.84 7.16
N ASP A 2 18.64 19.65 6.96
CA ASP A 2 18.72 19.05 5.62
C ASP A 2 17.43 18.29 5.30
N ILE A 3 16.88 18.56 4.12
CA ILE A 3 15.58 18.06 3.68
C ILE A 3 15.80 17.36 2.35
N ALA A 4 15.36 16.10 2.28
CA ALA A 4 15.49 15.29 1.09
C ALA A 4 14.19 15.35 0.27
N PHE A 5 14.31 15.64 -1.02
CA PHE A 5 13.24 15.73 -1.99
C PHE A 5 13.36 14.60 -3.00
N GLY A 6 12.21 14.09 -3.43
CA GLY A 6 12.15 12.95 -4.30
C GLY A 6 10.84 12.79 -5.04
N VAL A 7 10.76 11.67 -5.76
CA VAL A 7 9.60 11.27 -6.54
C VAL A 7 9.12 9.92 -6.06
N THR A 8 7.81 9.79 -5.92
CA THR A 8 7.12 8.51 -5.75
C THR A 8 6.04 8.33 -6.80
N THR A 9 5.93 7.11 -7.32
CA THR A 9 4.84 6.68 -8.22
C THR A 9 3.85 5.76 -7.50
N SER A 10 4.11 5.43 -6.24
CA SER A 10 3.25 4.58 -5.42
C SER A 10 1.91 5.24 -5.12
N GLU A 11 0.87 4.43 -4.98
CA GLU A 11 -0.45 4.94 -4.64
C GLU A 11 -0.46 5.59 -3.24
N LYS A 12 -1.28 6.62 -3.05
CA LYS A 12 -1.38 7.34 -1.77
C LYS A 12 -1.67 6.41 -0.58
N ARG A 13 -2.51 5.39 -0.80
CA ARG A 13 -2.96 4.43 0.23
C ARG A 13 -2.06 3.20 0.36
N GLN A 14 -0.92 3.18 -0.32
CA GLN A 14 0.06 2.11 -0.19
C GLN A 14 0.95 2.37 1.04
N LEU A 15 1.13 1.34 1.87
CA LEU A 15 2.03 1.42 3.03
C LEU A 15 3.50 1.49 2.58
N ASP A 16 3.88 0.56 1.71
CA ASP A 16 5.24 0.40 1.18
C ASP A 16 5.43 1.19 -0.09
N LYS A 17 5.80 2.47 0.05
CA LYS A 17 6.06 3.35 -1.09
C LYS A 17 7.50 3.25 -1.58
N SER A 18 7.66 3.18 -2.89
CA SER A 18 8.95 3.31 -3.56
C SER A 18 9.20 4.80 -3.80
N VAL A 19 10.19 5.35 -3.09
CA VAL A 19 10.58 6.76 -3.18
C VAL A 19 12.02 6.83 -3.67
N SER A 20 12.27 7.61 -4.71
CA SER A 20 13.61 7.95 -5.18
C SER A 20 13.91 9.38 -4.77
N TYR A 21 14.81 9.56 -3.79
CA TYR A 21 15.30 10.87 -3.39
C TYR A 21 16.44 11.29 -4.32
N ALA A 22 16.30 12.46 -4.93
CA ALA A 22 17.24 12.96 -5.94
C ALA A 22 17.96 14.24 -5.48
N VAL A 23 17.36 14.99 -4.55
CA VAL A 23 17.83 16.32 -4.15
C VAL A 23 17.83 16.41 -2.64
N SER A 24 18.90 16.95 -2.07
CA SER A 24 18.96 17.32 -0.66
C SER A 24 19.33 18.79 -0.55
N VAL A 25 18.52 19.58 0.16
CA VAL A 25 18.73 21.02 0.33
C VAL A 25 18.55 21.41 1.79
N SER A 26 19.26 22.46 2.19
CA SER A 26 19.10 23.03 3.52
C SER A 26 17.85 23.93 3.56
N GLY A 27 17.01 23.68 4.55
CA GLY A 27 15.83 24.49 4.83
C GLY A 27 15.78 25.04 6.25
N THR A 28 14.89 26.00 6.44
CA THR A 28 14.55 26.61 7.72
C THR A 28 13.04 26.54 7.95
N LEU A 29 12.67 26.45 9.23
CA LEU A 29 11.28 26.51 9.66
C LEU A 29 10.81 27.96 9.69
N ARG A 30 9.55 28.21 9.36
CA ARG A 30 8.87 29.46 9.73
C ARG A 30 8.53 29.45 11.22
N ASN A 31 8.42 30.64 11.82
CA ASN A 31 8.14 30.83 13.26
C ASN A 31 7.12 29.83 13.82
N GLU A 32 5.93 29.78 13.21
CA GLU A 32 4.92 28.77 13.51
C GLU A 32 4.90 27.75 12.37
N THR A 33 5.20 26.49 12.70
CA THR A 33 5.17 25.39 11.74
C THR A 33 4.26 24.28 12.26
N ASN A 34 3.34 23.83 11.42
CA ASN A 34 2.49 22.67 11.68
C ASN A 34 3.23 21.38 11.26
N VAL A 35 3.45 20.45 12.18
CA VAL A 35 4.16 19.18 11.89
C VAL A 35 3.31 18.21 11.04
N VAL A 36 2.01 18.42 10.92
CA VAL A 36 1.14 17.64 10.02
C VAL A 36 1.10 18.27 8.63
N ASN A 37 1.08 19.60 8.56
CA ASN A 37 1.02 20.38 7.33
C ASN A 37 2.15 21.41 7.28
N PRO A 38 3.43 20.98 7.17
CA PRO A 38 4.54 21.90 7.26
C PRO A 38 4.60 22.82 6.05
N THR A 39 5.01 24.06 6.30
CA THR A 39 5.45 25.00 5.27
C THR A 39 6.85 25.44 5.63
N ILE A 40 7.80 25.16 4.75
CA ILE A 40 9.24 25.32 4.99
C ILE A 40 9.86 26.20 3.91
N LEU A 41 10.92 26.91 4.28
CA LEU A 41 11.73 27.66 3.34
C LEU A 41 12.98 26.87 3.01
N VAL A 42 13.28 26.69 1.72
CA VAL A 42 14.44 25.94 1.25
C VAL A 42 15.27 26.78 0.29
N GLN A 43 16.59 26.70 0.44
CA GLN A 43 17.53 27.37 -0.44
C GLN A 43 17.73 26.53 -1.70
N ALA A 44 16.87 26.74 -2.69
CA ALA A 44 16.87 26.04 -3.96
C ALA A 44 16.21 26.88 -5.05
N ASN A 45 16.60 26.62 -6.31
CA ASN A 45 15.86 27.13 -7.45
C ASN A 45 14.61 26.27 -7.66
N ILE A 46 13.52 26.89 -8.15
CA ILE A 46 12.27 26.17 -8.40
C ILE A 46 12.44 25.01 -9.39
N SER A 47 13.35 25.15 -10.36
CA SER A 47 13.68 24.10 -11.33
C SER A 47 14.30 22.85 -10.68
N THR A 48 14.98 22.98 -9.55
CA THR A 48 15.56 21.85 -8.81
C THR A 48 14.48 21.05 -8.09
N LEU A 49 13.41 21.71 -7.66
CA LEU A 49 12.28 21.09 -6.98
C LEU A 49 11.15 20.71 -7.95
N ALA A 50 11.21 21.20 -9.18
CA ALA A 50 10.25 20.89 -10.23
C ALA A 50 10.22 19.37 -10.48
N GLY A 51 9.03 18.78 -10.37
CA GLY A 51 8.83 17.34 -10.53
C GLY A 51 9.00 16.52 -9.26
N CYS A 52 9.52 17.09 -8.16
CA CYS A 52 9.46 16.44 -6.86
C CYS A 52 8.02 16.44 -6.33
N ASN A 53 7.56 15.30 -5.83
CA ASN A 53 6.22 15.15 -5.24
C ASN A 53 6.26 14.64 -3.80
N TYR A 54 7.46 14.41 -3.26
CA TYR A 54 7.66 13.82 -1.96
C TYR A 54 8.87 14.45 -1.25
N MET A 55 8.77 14.61 0.07
CA MET A 55 9.87 15.12 0.89
C MET A 55 9.99 14.40 2.23
N SER A 56 11.22 14.30 2.73
CA SER A 56 11.55 13.77 4.05
C SER A 56 12.18 14.88 4.89
N ILE A 57 11.61 15.12 6.07
CA ILE A 57 12.15 16.08 7.04
C ILE A 57 12.65 15.29 8.25
N PRO A 58 13.96 15.02 8.35
CA PRO A 58 14.54 14.23 9.43
C PRO A 58 14.27 14.79 10.82
N ALA A 59 14.24 16.13 10.95
CA ALA A 59 13.97 16.81 12.22
C ALA A 59 12.58 16.47 12.80
N PHE A 60 11.63 16.07 11.97
CA PHE A 60 10.30 15.65 12.40
C PHE A 60 10.16 14.14 12.50
N HIS A 61 11.12 13.37 11.96
CA HIS A 61 10.99 11.93 11.73
C HIS A 61 9.74 11.58 10.91
N ARG A 62 9.40 12.44 9.93
CA ARG A 62 8.21 12.27 9.08
C ARG A 62 8.52 12.53 7.63
N VAL A 63 7.70 11.89 6.79
CA VAL A 63 7.69 12.06 5.34
C VAL A 63 6.37 12.67 4.90
N TYR A 64 6.41 13.45 3.82
CA TYR A 64 5.31 14.29 3.39
C TYR A 64 5.12 14.21 1.88
N PHE A 65 3.86 14.21 1.45
CA PHE A 65 3.52 14.57 0.08
C PHE A 65 3.67 16.08 -0.09
N ILE A 66 4.30 16.50 -1.16
CA ILE A 66 4.39 17.92 -1.51
C ILE A 66 3.03 18.35 -2.07
N THR A 67 2.45 19.38 -1.47
CA THR A 67 1.16 19.95 -1.90
C THR A 67 1.35 21.18 -2.76
N ASP A 68 2.39 21.98 -2.47
CA ASP A 68 2.71 23.17 -3.25
C ASP A 68 4.20 23.53 -3.17
N VAL A 69 4.72 24.16 -4.23
CA VAL A 69 6.09 24.70 -4.31
C VAL A 69 6.03 26.09 -4.92
N ARG A 70 6.39 27.12 -4.14
CA ARG A 70 6.35 28.51 -4.56
C ARG A 70 7.74 29.14 -4.51
N ALA A 71 8.17 29.74 -5.62
CA ALA A 71 9.37 30.58 -5.61
C ALA A 71 9.07 31.91 -4.89
N ILE A 72 9.85 32.24 -3.86
CA ILE A 72 9.86 33.58 -3.24
C ILE A 72 10.87 34.46 -3.95
N THR A 73 12.06 33.91 -4.19
CA THR A 73 13.17 34.53 -4.93
C THR A 73 13.82 33.43 -5.79
N ASP A 74 14.69 33.81 -6.73
CA ASP A 74 15.41 32.87 -7.61
C ASP A 74 15.99 31.66 -6.86
N LYS A 75 16.63 31.88 -5.70
CA LYS A 75 17.30 30.85 -4.87
C LYS A 75 16.55 30.46 -3.60
N LEU A 76 15.30 30.88 -3.44
CA LEU A 76 14.53 30.62 -2.22
C LEU A 76 13.12 30.18 -2.58
N CYS A 77 12.77 28.95 -2.22
CA CYS A 77 11.45 28.38 -2.43
C CYS A 77 10.76 28.11 -1.09
N GLU A 78 9.45 28.34 -1.07
CA GLU A 78 8.55 27.88 -0.04
C GLU A 78 7.93 26.56 -0.49
N VAL A 79 8.03 25.52 0.34
CA VAL A 79 7.44 24.21 0.06
C VAL A 79 6.44 23.88 1.15
N SER A 80 5.23 23.57 0.72
CA SER A 80 4.17 23.08 1.59
C SER A 80 3.93 21.61 1.34
N GLY A 81 3.63 20.86 2.40
CA GLY A 81 3.29 19.46 2.27
C GLY A 81 2.31 18.96 3.32
N HIS A 82 1.89 17.71 3.14
CA HIS A 82 0.98 17.00 4.03
C HIS A 82 1.59 15.67 4.46
N CYS A 83 1.52 15.36 5.75
CA CYS A 83 2.13 14.16 6.33
C CYS A 83 1.59 12.88 5.68
N ASP A 84 2.49 12.03 5.20
CA ASP A 84 2.14 10.66 4.84
C ASP A 84 2.21 9.80 6.10
N VAL A 85 1.07 9.64 6.76
CA VAL A 85 0.96 8.86 8.00
C VAL A 85 1.30 7.38 7.81
N LEU A 86 1.01 6.82 6.63
CA LEU A 86 1.25 5.40 6.37
C LEU A 86 2.75 5.13 6.29
N SER A 87 3.47 5.92 5.48
CA SER A 87 4.91 5.74 5.34
C SER A 87 5.68 6.21 6.58
N THR A 88 5.20 7.25 7.27
CA THR A 88 5.82 7.75 8.52
C THR A 88 5.75 6.73 9.66
N TYR A 89 4.59 6.10 9.88
CA TYR A 89 4.37 5.19 11.01
C TYR A 89 4.42 3.71 10.61
N LYS A 90 5.00 3.41 9.44
CA LYS A 90 5.00 2.10 8.81
C LYS A 90 5.48 0.97 9.73
N ASP A 91 6.55 1.19 10.47
CA ASP A 91 7.10 0.16 11.34
C ASP A 91 6.18 -0.15 12.52
N GLY A 92 5.56 0.87 13.12
CA GLY A 92 4.55 0.69 14.17
C GLY A 92 3.26 0.04 13.66
N ILE A 93 2.86 0.34 12.42
CA ILE A 93 1.71 -0.32 11.79
C ILE A 93 1.99 -1.81 11.58
N ARG A 94 3.23 -2.17 11.18
CA ARG A 94 3.63 -3.56 10.93
C ARG A 94 3.73 -4.41 12.19
N THR A 95 4.05 -3.81 13.33
CA THR A 95 4.11 -4.52 14.61
C THR A 95 2.74 -4.67 15.27
N ASN A 96 1.73 -3.95 14.81
CA ASN A 96 0.40 -4.00 15.40
C ASN A 96 -0.31 -5.32 15.07
N THR A 97 -1.10 -5.82 16.02
CA THR A 97 -1.96 -7.00 15.85
C THR A 97 -3.40 -6.55 15.61
N ALA A 98 -4.03 -7.11 14.58
CA ALA A 98 -5.42 -6.77 14.24
C ALA A 98 -6.17 -8.00 13.73
N ILE A 99 -7.48 -8.01 13.94
CA ILE A 99 -8.36 -8.97 13.29
C ILE A 99 -8.55 -8.51 11.85
N VAL A 100 -8.00 -9.29 10.91
CA VAL A 100 -8.12 -8.99 9.48
C VAL A 100 -9.51 -9.40 9.02
N GLY A 101 -10.32 -8.44 8.57
CA GLY A 101 -11.65 -8.74 8.02
C GLY A 101 -11.59 -9.33 6.60
N ARG A 102 -10.70 -8.79 5.76
CA ARG A 102 -10.53 -9.19 4.36
C ARG A 102 -9.06 -9.13 3.96
N SER A 103 -8.63 -10.08 3.13
CA SER A 103 -7.30 -10.14 2.57
C SER A 103 -7.37 -10.47 1.09
N ALA A 104 -6.55 -9.81 0.27
CA ALA A 104 -6.37 -10.15 -1.14
C ALA A 104 -5.49 -11.41 -1.31
N THR A 105 -4.74 -11.79 -0.28
CA THR A 105 -3.89 -12.99 -0.30
C THR A 105 -4.77 -14.22 -0.15
N GLN A 106 -4.79 -15.05 -1.20
CA GLN A 106 -5.48 -16.33 -1.20
C GLN A 106 -4.97 -17.21 -0.03
N GLY A 107 -5.88 -17.67 0.83
CA GLY A 107 -5.56 -18.52 1.99
C GLY A 107 -5.60 -17.80 3.34
N ASN A 108 -5.51 -16.47 3.39
CA ASN A 108 -5.48 -15.68 4.62
C ASN A 108 -6.82 -15.01 4.94
N TRP A 109 -7.93 -15.70 4.67
CA TRP A 109 -9.26 -15.19 4.99
C TRP A 109 -9.62 -15.51 6.43
N ASN A 110 -10.33 -14.59 7.07
CA ASN A 110 -10.85 -14.82 8.40
C ASN A 110 -12.15 -15.64 8.32
N LEU A 111 -12.01 -16.95 8.50
CA LEU A 111 -13.13 -17.90 8.47
C LEU A 111 -14.12 -17.72 9.63
N LEU A 112 -13.75 -16.97 10.67
CA LEU A 112 -14.61 -16.67 11.82
C LEU A 112 -15.49 -15.43 11.58
N MET A 113 -15.22 -14.65 10.53
CA MET A 113 -16.02 -13.49 10.16
C MET A 113 -16.96 -13.85 9.01
N ASN A 114 -18.26 -13.57 9.20
CA ASN A 114 -19.27 -13.79 8.16
C ASN A 114 -19.15 -12.70 7.09
N ASP A 115 -18.35 -12.96 6.05
CA ASP A 115 -18.20 -12.05 4.92
C ASP A 115 -19.18 -12.40 3.79
N THR A 116 -20.16 -11.52 3.57
CA THR A 116 -21.16 -11.65 2.49
C THR A 116 -20.58 -11.68 1.07
N GLN A 117 -19.34 -11.20 0.88
CA GLN A 117 -18.66 -11.17 -0.43
C GLN A 117 -17.76 -12.39 -0.66
N ILE A 118 -17.42 -13.15 0.39
CA ILE A 118 -16.70 -14.42 0.25
C ILE A 118 -17.75 -15.53 0.14
N LYS A 119 -17.80 -16.21 -1.00
CA LYS A 119 -18.62 -17.42 -1.14
C LYS A 119 -18.01 -18.52 -0.25
N LEU A 120 -18.47 -18.63 0.99
CA LEU A 120 -18.25 -19.81 1.83
C LEU A 120 -19.03 -20.98 1.23
N ASN A 121 -18.49 -21.61 0.19
CA ASN A 121 -19.13 -22.78 -0.40
C ASN A 121 -18.84 -24.00 0.49
N ASN A 122 -19.61 -24.16 1.56
CA ASN A 122 -19.59 -25.35 2.41
C ASN A 122 -20.35 -26.54 1.79
N LYS A 123 -20.65 -26.49 0.49
CA LYS A 123 -21.25 -27.62 -0.22
C LYS A 123 -20.14 -28.58 -0.60
N LYS A 124 -20.15 -29.79 -0.02
CA LYS A 124 -19.39 -30.94 -0.54
C LYS A 124 -19.60 -30.99 -2.05
N GLN A 125 -18.52 -30.86 -2.82
CA GLN A 125 -18.59 -31.13 -4.25
C GLN A 125 -18.70 -32.64 -4.43
N ILE A 126 -19.94 -33.13 -4.48
CA ILE A 126 -20.22 -34.51 -4.89
C ILE A 126 -20.10 -34.51 -6.41
N ILE A 127 -18.94 -34.93 -6.92
CA ILE A 127 -18.78 -35.21 -8.35
C ILE A 127 -19.52 -36.53 -8.62
N VAL A 128 -20.80 -36.44 -8.95
CA VAL A 128 -21.54 -37.59 -9.48
C VAL A 128 -21.11 -37.77 -10.93
N LYS A 129 -20.09 -38.60 -11.15
CA LYS A 129 -19.86 -39.15 -12.50
C LYS A 129 -21.03 -40.09 -12.77
N LYS A 130 -21.87 -39.79 -13.77
CA LYS A 130 -22.83 -40.78 -14.28
C LYS A 130 -22.03 -41.99 -14.76
N GLY A 131 -22.08 -43.08 -13.97
CA GLY A 131 -21.68 -44.39 -14.43
C GLY A 131 -22.61 -44.84 -15.58
N PHE A 132 -22.07 -45.71 -16.44
CA PHE A 132 -22.66 -46.26 -17.66
C PHE A 132 -24.20 -46.35 -17.68
N ASN A 133 -24.80 -45.96 -18.81
CA ASN A 133 -26.25 -45.79 -18.97
C ASN A 133 -27.11 -47.06 -18.83
N SER A 134 -26.52 -48.25 -18.66
CA SER A 134 -27.22 -49.48 -18.26
C SER A 134 -26.25 -50.66 -18.32
N PHE A 135 -26.31 -51.57 -17.36
CA PHE A 135 -25.75 -52.91 -17.52
C PHE A 135 -26.71 -53.76 -18.39
N PRO A 136 -26.22 -54.49 -19.41
CA PRO A 136 -27.07 -55.38 -20.20
C PRO A 136 -27.64 -56.49 -19.30
N LYS A 137 -28.96 -56.67 -19.32
CA LYS A 137 -29.71 -57.53 -18.37
C LYS A 137 -29.34 -59.03 -18.37
N ASN A 138 -28.56 -59.50 -19.35
CA ASN A 138 -28.23 -60.92 -19.54
C ASN A 138 -26.72 -61.23 -19.60
N GLN A 139 -25.86 -60.36 -19.04
CA GLN A 139 -24.41 -60.64 -18.97
C GLN A 139 -23.84 -60.29 -17.59
N PHE A 140 -22.97 -61.16 -17.07
CA PHE A 140 -22.19 -60.86 -15.87
C PHE A 140 -21.21 -59.73 -16.16
N SER A 141 -21.48 -58.56 -15.60
CA SER A 141 -20.66 -57.36 -15.74
C SER A 141 -19.85 -57.17 -14.46
N MET A 142 -18.52 -57.10 -14.54
CA MET A 142 -17.65 -56.79 -13.41
C MET A 142 -17.13 -55.35 -13.51
N ILE A 143 -17.10 -54.63 -12.39
CA ILE A 143 -16.47 -53.31 -12.29
C ILE A 143 -15.09 -53.52 -11.68
N LEU A 144 -14.04 -53.33 -12.48
CA LEU A 144 -12.68 -53.18 -11.94
C LEU A 144 -12.49 -51.73 -11.48
N ILE A 145 -12.15 -51.55 -10.21
CA ILE A 145 -11.71 -50.26 -9.67
C ILE A 145 -10.23 -50.40 -9.38
N THR A 146 -9.40 -49.58 -10.04
CA THR A 146 -7.98 -49.47 -9.70
C THR A 146 -7.80 -48.34 -8.69
N THR A 147 -7.21 -48.65 -7.55
CA THR A 147 -6.78 -47.67 -6.55
C THR A 147 -5.32 -47.34 -6.81
N GLY A 148 -5.05 -46.09 -7.21
CA GLY A 148 -3.71 -45.51 -7.26
C GLY A 148 -3.52 -44.52 -6.12
#